data_AF-B1VF27-F1
#
_entry.id   AF-B1VF27-F1
#
_cell.length_a   1.000
_cell.length_b   1.000
_cell.length_c   1.000
_cell.angle_alpha   90.00
_cell.angle_beta   90.00
_cell.angle_gamma   90.00
#
_symmetry.space_group_name_H-M   'P 1'
#
loop_
_entity.id
_entity.type
_entity.pdbx_description
1 polymer ?
#
loop_
_entity_poly.entity_id
_entity_poly.type
_entity_poly.pdbx_seq_one_letter_code
_entity_poly.pdbx_strand_id
1 'polypeptide(L)'
;MATSRNPLAGVSPHEFTTEQLDDAPTICSTFTGEQLAGTAKPGKIVLCLEFYTGWGHDILDGTAFGAELNAKIKTFLKDNGAELQFIRRPGREGQDRRQNNTRVLYIAWATGTEPVLERMDLPSVEALLDIDLSIPGNTPGARRVEHPILLVCTHGRRDRCCAVRGRPLAAALNNHFADAATGENRTSGAGERSALAQNHADAAGVGAGPVDPKRTEFEEFDDHPSVDPIDPIIWESSHTKGHRFAPSMLLLPANYSFGRMAEGGARSMVEHAQRGELWLQGNRGRGCLDPASQVAELRVAHELDDRGLPVGLAALTSWEETPEDSDEDTTQAAADVAVRIVEDTASGLRFRVRMERRDSVMVVSSCGDKPKRAKSWIAVGCEEILG
;
A
#
# COMPACT_ATOMS: atom_id res chain seq x y z
N MET A 1 14.53 7.46 20.90
CA MET A 1 15.78 7.13 21.61
C MET A 1 16.55 6.10 20.79
N ALA A 2 17.88 6.25 20.72
CA ALA A 2 18.78 5.30 20.07
C ALA A 2 18.60 3.89 20.65
N THR A 3 18.68 2.86 19.81
CA THR A 3 18.67 1.45 20.23
C THR A 3 19.92 0.75 19.68
N SER A 4 20.29 -0.41 20.22
CA SER A 4 21.42 -1.20 19.71
C SER A 4 21.28 -1.62 18.24
N ARG A 5 20.05 -1.60 17.69
CA ARG A 5 19.75 -1.90 16.28
C ARG A 5 19.55 -0.65 15.42
N ASN A 6 19.45 0.53 16.03
CA ASN A 6 19.31 1.81 15.36
C ASN A 6 19.91 2.90 16.26
N PRO A 7 21.26 3.02 16.29
CA PRO A 7 21.95 3.97 17.15
C PRO A 7 21.70 5.43 16.76
N LEU A 8 21.17 5.69 15.56
CA LEU A 8 20.98 7.03 14.99
C LEU A 8 19.50 7.46 14.93
N ALA A 9 18.64 6.82 15.73
CA ALA A 9 17.22 7.16 15.77
C ALA A 9 17.00 8.60 16.32
N GLY A 10 16.64 9.53 15.43
CA GLY A 10 16.29 10.91 15.77
C GLY A 10 17.35 11.97 15.44
N VAL A 11 18.43 11.61 14.73
CA VAL A 11 19.48 12.57 14.30
C VAL A 11 19.14 13.16 12.93
N SER A 12 19.24 14.48 12.78
CA SER A 12 18.93 15.21 11.54
C SER A 12 20.08 15.06 10.52
N PRO A 13 19.81 14.86 9.22
CA PRO A 13 20.85 14.71 8.20
C PRO A 13 21.78 15.92 8.03
N HIS A 14 21.39 17.09 8.54
CA HIS A 14 22.17 18.32 8.43
C HIS A 14 23.42 18.36 9.33
N GLU A 15 23.58 17.40 10.24
CA GLU A 15 24.69 17.36 11.20
C GLU A 15 25.92 16.55 10.74
N PHE A 16 25.93 15.99 9.51
CA PHE A 16 27.00 15.09 9.08
C PHE A 16 27.96 15.70 8.05
N THR A 17 29.26 15.57 8.31
CA THR A 17 30.30 15.71 7.27
C THR A 17 30.43 14.41 6.47
N THR A 18 30.93 14.50 5.23
CA THR A 18 31.09 13.36 4.31
C THR A 18 31.88 12.19 4.92
N GLU A 19 32.80 12.47 5.84
CA GLU A 19 33.65 11.50 6.54
C GLU A 19 32.92 10.70 7.64
N GLN A 20 31.80 11.19 8.17
CA GLN A 20 31.02 10.51 9.23
C GLN A 20 30.07 9.41 8.71
N LEU A 21 29.96 9.26 7.40
CA LEU A 21 29.04 8.33 6.71
C LEU A 21 29.70 6.99 6.32
N ASP A 22 31.00 6.83 6.53
CA ASP A 22 31.78 5.73 5.96
C ASP A 22 31.78 4.42 6.79
N ASP A 23 31.49 4.46 8.11
CA ASP A 23 31.71 3.30 9.01
C ASP A 23 30.50 2.78 9.81
N ALA A 24 29.29 3.32 9.63
CA ALA A 24 28.06 2.79 10.25
C ALA A 24 27.12 2.16 9.21
N PRO A 25 26.44 1.02 9.49
CA PRO A 25 25.47 0.47 8.57
C PRO A 25 24.31 1.46 8.36
N THR A 26 24.32 2.12 7.20
CA THR A 26 23.40 3.19 6.84
C THR A 26 21.97 2.68 6.75
N ILE A 27 21.13 3.04 7.73
CA ILE A 27 19.70 2.73 7.70
C ILE A 27 19.03 3.75 6.79
N CYS A 28 18.61 3.34 5.59
CA CYS A 28 18.14 4.28 4.57
C CYS A 28 16.93 5.11 5.04
N SER A 29 16.07 4.56 5.90
CA SER A 29 14.87 5.26 6.39
C SER A 29 15.11 6.25 7.53
N THR A 30 16.36 6.47 7.95
CA THR A 30 16.71 7.57 8.87
C THR A 30 16.99 8.87 8.13
N PHE A 31 17.19 8.83 6.82
CA PHE A 31 17.37 10.02 5.99
C PHE A 31 16.00 10.63 5.66
N THR A 32 15.69 11.72 6.35
CA THR A 32 14.43 12.48 6.22
C THR A 32 14.71 13.84 5.63
N GLY A 33 13.93 14.26 4.62
CA GLY A 33 14.13 15.55 3.92
C GLY A 33 13.88 15.45 2.41
N GLU A 34 13.93 14.24 1.85
CA GLU A 34 13.53 14.02 0.46
C GLU A 34 12.02 14.21 0.28
N GLN A 35 11.63 14.87 -0.81
CA GLN A 35 10.24 14.95 -1.25
C GLN A 35 9.67 13.56 -1.54
N LEU A 36 8.42 13.33 -1.12
CA LEU A 36 7.71 12.07 -1.37
C LEU A 36 7.02 12.05 -2.74
N ALA A 37 6.34 13.14 -3.11
CA ALA A 37 5.63 13.26 -4.38
C ALA A 37 6.56 13.01 -5.57
N GLY A 38 6.09 12.18 -6.53
CA GLY A 38 6.87 11.78 -7.71
C GLY A 38 7.75 10.55 -7.51
N THR A 39 7.65 9.86 -6.36
CA THR A 39 8.51 8.71 -6.04
C THR A 39 7.76 7.37 -6.06
N ALA A 40 6.47 7.37 -6.41
CA ALA A 40 5.71 6.13 -6.58
C ALA A 40 6.29 5.30 -7.73
N LYS A 41 6.15 3.97 -7.65
CA LYS A 41 6.57 3.09 -8.74
C LYS A 41 5.53 3.15 -9.86
N PRO A 42 5.93 3.40 -11.13
CA PRO A 42 5.02 3.29 -12.24
C PRO A 42 4.45 1.86 -12.36
N GLY A 43 3.14 1.71 -12.51
CA GLY A 43 2.44 0.44 -12.67
C GLY A 43 0.95 0.65 -12.91
N LYS A 44 0.40 -0.03 -13.93
CA LYS A 44 -1.01 0.10 -14.36
C LYS A 44 -1.90 -1.04 -13.89
N ILE A 45 -1.33 -2.24 -13.81
CA ILE A 45 -1.99 -3.45 -13.33
C ILE A 45 -1.14 -4.02 -12.20
N VAL A 46 -1.72 -4.20 -11.02
CA VAL A 46 -1.04 -4.79 -9.87
C VAL A 46 -1.73 -6.08 -9.47
N LEU A 47 -1.03 -7.19 -9.63
CA LEU A 47 -1.43 -8.53 -9.21
C LEU A 47 -0.93 -8.76 -7.79
N CYS A 48 -1.81 -9.10 -6.86
CA CYS A 48 -1.45 -9.39 -5.47
C CYS A 48 -1.76 -10.85 -5.18
N LEU A 49 -0.73 -11.69 -5.24
CA LEU A 49 -0.84 -13.13 -5.05
C LEU A 49 -0.55 -13.49 -3.60
N GLU A 50 -1.48 -14.17 -2.96
CA GLU A 50 -1.25 -14.69 -1.62
C GLU A 50 -0.16 -15.77 -1.64
N PHE A 51 0.89 -15.60 -0.83
CA PHE A 51 2.06 -16.46 -0.87
C PHE A 51 2.73 -16.63 0.50
N TYR A 52 2.60 -17.84 1.05
CA TYR A 52 2.96 -18.17 2.45
C TYR A 52 4.42 -18.54 2.68
N THR A 53 5.18 -18.82 1.62
CA THR A 53 6.58 -19.28 1.77
C THR A 53 7.56 -18.10 1.80
N GLY A 54 8.87 -18.39 1.87
CA GLY A 54 9.89 -17.34 1.90
C GLY A 54 10.00 -16.62 0.56
N TRP A 55 9.92 -15.29 0.57
CA TRP A 55 9.85 -14.46 -0.65
C TRP A 55 11.18 -14.19 -1.38
N GLY A 56 12.29 -14.84 -1.02
CA GLY A 56 13.60 -14.50 -1.62
C GLY A 56 14.11 -13.12 -1.21
N HIS A 57 15.11 -12.59 -1.92
CA HIS A 57 15.49 -11.17 -1.83
C HIS A 57 14.67 -10.37 -2.85
N ASP A 58 14.46 -10.92 -4.05
CA ASP A 58 13.46 -10.45 -5.00
C ASP A 58 12.41 -11.56 -5.18
N ILE A 59 11.13 -11.20 -5.23
CA ILE A 59 10.06 -12.21 -5.31
C ILE A 59 10.14 -13.02 -6.62
N LEU A 60 10.81 -12.48 -7.64
CA LEU A 60 11.08 -13.14 -8.91
C LEU A 60 12.56 -13.52 -9.10
N ASP A 61 13.30 -13.82 -8.03
CA ASP A 61 14.67 -14.36 -8.08
C ASP A 61 14.76 -15.88 -8.26
N GLY A 62 13.62 -16.59 -8.29
CA GLY A 62 13.54 -18.04 -8.40
C GLY A 62 13.52 -18.78 -7.06
N THR A 63 13.73 -18.10 -5.92
CA THR A 63 13.62 -18.72 -4.58
C THR A 63 12.19 -19.16 -4.28
N ALA A 64 11.20 -18.36 -4.69
CA ALA A 64 9.79 -18.61 -4.41
C ALA A 64 9.17 -19.67 -5.34
N PHE A 65 9.43 -19.55 -6.64
CA PHE A 65 8.74 -20.33 -7.68
C PHE A 65 9.58 -21.43 -8.33
N GLY A 66 10.88 -21.49 -8.05
CA GLY A 66 11.83 -22.23 -8.88
C GLY A 66 12.10 -21.52 -10.21
N ALA A 67 13.22 -21.85 -10.86
CA ALA A 67 13.72 -21.10 -12.02
C ALA A 67 12.77 -21.09 -13.23
N GLU A 68 12.13 -22.23 -13.52
CA GLU A 68 11.27 -22.38 -14.71
C GLU A 68 9.98 -21.55 -14.61
N LEU A 69 9.20 -21.75 -13.55
CA LEU A 69 7.94 -21.02 -13.34
C LEU A 69 8.19 -19.51 -13.19
N ASN A 70 9.28 -19.15 -12.51
CA ASN A 70 9.71 -17.76 -12.38
C ASN A 70 9.94 -17.07 -13.74
N ALA A 71 10.56 -17.77 -14.70
CA ALA A 71 10.76 -17.24 -16.05
C ALA A 71 9.43 -17.05 -16.79
N LYS A 72 8.51 -18.01 -16.69
CA LYS A 72 7.17 -17.93 -17.30
C LYS A 72 6.37 -16.75 -16.72
N ILE A 73 6.37 -16.58 -15.40
CA ILE A 73 5.68 -15.47 -14.73
C ILE A 73 6.28 -14.12 -15.15
N LYS A 74 7.62 -13.99 -15.26
CA LYS A 74 8.24 -12.76 -15.76
C LYS A 74 7.77 -12.39 -17.17
N THR A 75 7.70 -13.38 -18.07
CA THR A 75 7.18 -13.18 -19.43
C THR A 75 5.72 -12.75 -19.40
N PHE A 76 4.87 -13.48 -18.68
CA PHE A 76 3.45 -13.15 -18.52
C PHE A 76 3.23 -11.72 -18.01
N LEU A 77 3.93 -11.32 -16.95
CA LEU A 77 3.84 -9.97 -16.38
C LEU A 77 4.28 -8.90 -17.38
N LYS A 78 5.37 -9.15 -18.11
CA LYS A 78 5.90 -8.22 -19.12
C LYS A 78 4.90 -8.05 -20.27
N ASP A 79 4.37 -9.15 -20.80
CA ASP A 79 3.49 -9.14 -21.97
C ASP A 79 2.14 -8.45 -21.65
N ASN A 80 1.70 -8.51 -20.40
CA ASN A 80 0.49 -7.84 -19.92
C ASN A 80 0.73 -6.46 -19.29
N GLY A 81 1.99 -6.00 -19.17
CA GLY A 81 2.32 -4.74 -18.47
C GLY A 81 1.89 -4.72 -17.00
N ALA A 82 1.89 -5.89 -16.36
CA ALA A 82 1.45 -6.10 -14.98
C ALA A 82 2.63 -6.21 -14.00
N GLU A 83 2.39 -5.88 -12.74
CA GLU A 83 3.34 -6.06 -11.65
C GLU A 83 2.82 -7.09 -10.65
N LEU A 84 3.72 -7.85 -10.03
CA LEU A 84 3.36 -8.81 -8.99
C LEU A 84 3.77 -8.30 -7.61
N GLN A 85 2.89 -8.50 -6.64
CA GLN A 85 3.15 -8.40 -5.22
C GLN A 85 2.79 -9.74 -4.57
N PHE A 86 3.65 -10.23 -3.68
CA PHE A 86 3.21 -11.22 -2.72
C PHE A 86 2.50 -10.54 -1.58
N ILE A 87 1.39 -11.14 -1.16
CA ILE A 87 0.63 -10.74 0.01
C ILE A 87 0.46 -11.91 0.97
N ARG A 88 0.18 -11.59 2.23
CA ARG A 88 -0.25 -12.56 3.24
C ARG A 88 -0.98 -11.86 4.38
N ARG A 89 -1.84 -12.60 5.08
CA ARG A 89 -2.53 -12.09 6.27
C ARG A 89 -1.55 -11.60 7.33
N PRO A 90 -1.78 -10.43 7.96
CA PRO A 90 -0.94 -9.95 9.06
C PRO A 90 -0.87 -10.94 10.22
N GLY A 91 0.32 -11.06 10.82
CA GLY A 91 0.50 -11.90 12.02
C GLY A 91 0.75 -13.39 11.71
N ARG A 92 0.21 -14.28 12.56
CA ARG A 92 0.49 -15.72 12.51
C ARG A 92 -0.30 -16.45 11.42
N GLU A 93 -1.50 -15.97 11.11
CA GLU A 93 -2.39 -16.55 10.10
C GLU A 93 -1.71 -16.63 8.72
N GLY A 94 -1.12 -15.53 8.26
CA GLY A 94 -0.40 -15.50 6.97
C GLY A 94 0.96 -16.19 6.98
N GLN A 95 1.35 -16.78 8.11
CA GLN A 95 2.55 -17.63 8.23
C GLN A 95 2.18 -19.11 8.38
N ASP A 96 0.88 -19.43 8.43
CA ASP A 96 0.45 -20.82 8.46
C ASP A 96 0.65 -21.45 7.08
N ARG A 97 1.57 -22.40 7.02
CA ARG A 97 1.91 -23.15 5.80
C ARG A 97 0.99 -24.34 5.57
N ARG A 98 0.04 -24.60 6.47
CA ARG A 98 -0.94 -25.69 6.37
C ARG A 98 -2.10 -25.38 5.43
N GLN A 99 -2.16 -24.16 4.91
CA GLN A 99 -3.24 -23.75 4.03
C GLN A 99 -3.25 -24.57 2.74
N ASN A 100 -4.46 -24.87 2.27
CA ASN A 100 -4.80 -25.61 1.05
C ASN A 100 -4.03 -25.11 -0.19
N ASN A 101 -4.08 -25.83 -1.31
CA ASN A 101 -3.33 -25.42 -2.51
C ASN A 101 -3.89 -24.16 -3.20
N THR A 102 -5.08 -23.73 -2.79
CA THR A 102 -5.76 -22.53 -3.31
C THR A 102 -5.02 -21.25 -2.89
N ARG A 103 -4.96 -20.27 -3.78
CA ARG A 103 -4.35 -18.95 -3.52
C ARG A 103 -5.36 -17.87 -3.81
N VAL A 104 -5.43 -16.84 -2.98
CA VAL A 104 -6.17 -15.63 -3.33
C VAL A 104 -5.31 -14.78 -4.27
N LEU A 105 -5.92 -14.28 -5.33
CA LEU A 105 -5.36 -13.25 -6.19
C LEU A 105 -6.26 -12.02 -6.17
N TYR A 106 -5.67 -10.86 -5.91
CA TYR A 106 -6.28 -9.57 -6.25
C TYR A 106 -5.68 -9.02 -7.54
N ILE A 107 -6.53 -8.39 -8.35
CA ILE A 107 -6.18 -7.73 -9.61
C ILE A 107 -6.62 -6.27 -9.48
N ALA A 108 -5.65 -5.36 -9.39
CA ALA A 108 -5.93 -3.93 -9.34
C ALA A 108 -5.67 -3.28 -10.68
N TRP A 109 -6.73 -2.77 -11.30
CA TRP A 109 -6.71 -1.96 -12.52
C TRP A 109 -6.63 -0.49 -12.13
N ALA A 110 -5.42 0.06 -12.17
CA ALA A 110 -5.12 1.34 -11.52
C ALA A 110 -5.32 2.57 -12.41
N THR A 111 -5.62 2.40 -13.70
CA THR A 111 -5.67 3.50 -14.68
C THR A 111 -7.06 4.15 -14.73
N GLY A 112 -7.14 5.43 -15.10
CA GLY A 112 -8.41 6.16 -15.27
C GLY A 112 -8.91 6.80 -13.97
N THR A 113 -10.16 7.24 -13.96
CA THR A 113 -10.81 7.84 -12.76
C THR A 113 -11.60 6.83 -11.94
N GLU A 114 -11.89 5.66 -12.52
CA GLU A 114 -12.62 4.57 -11.88
C GLU A 114 -11.73 3.31 -11.80
N PRO A 115 -10.71 3.29 -10.93
CA PRO A 115 -9.87 2.12 -10.76
C PRO A 115 -10.67 0.97 -10.15
N VAL A 116 -10.42 -0.25 -10.62
CA VAL A 116 -11.19 -1.45 -10.24
C VAL A 116 -10.30 -2.41 -9.46
N LEU A 117 -10.85 -2.99 -8.39
CA LEU A 117 -10.26 -4.11 -7.66
C LEU A 117 -11.11 -5.35 -7.90
N GLU A 118 -10.47 -6.41 -8.37
CA GLU A 118 -11.09 -7.73 -8.51
C GLU A 118 -10.36 -8.75 -7.63
N ARG A 119 -11.06 -9.82 -7.27
CA ARG A 119 -10.52 -10.96 -6.52
C ARG A 119 -10.96 -12.27 -7.15
N MET A 120 -10.05 -13.23 -7.21
CA MET A 120 -10.35 -14.61 -7.57
C MET A 120 -9.54 -15.60 -6.74
N ASP A 121 -9.98 -16.84 -6.71
CA ASP A 121 -9.26 -17.95 -6.11
C ASP A 121 -8.58 -18.77 -7.21
N LEU A 122 -7.26 -19.00 -7.07
CA LEU A 122 -6.46 -19.79 -7.98
C LEU A 122 -6.23 -21.19 -7.42
N PRO A 123 -6.42 -22.27 -8.19
CA PRO A 123 -6.18 -23.64 -7.71
C PRO A 123 -4.70 -23.97 -7.50
N SER A 124 -3.80 -23.18 -8.09
CA SER A 124 -2.35 -23.24 -7.89
C SER A 124 -1.71 -21.91 -8.31
N VAL A 125 -0.39 -21.78 -8.12
CA VAL A 125 0.36 -20.61 -8.57
C VAL A 125 0.48 -20.58 -10.10
N GLU A 126 0.60 -21.74 -10.74
CA GLU A 126 0.73 -21.89 -12.19
C GLU A 126 -0.49 -21.35 -12.94
N ALA A 127 -1.69 -21.48 -12.34
CA ALA A 127 -2.93 -20.95 -12.89
C ALA A 127 -2.91 -19.42 -13.09
N LEU A 128 -1.97 -18.69 -12.47
CA LEU A 128 -1.71 -17.27 -12.74
C LEU A 128 -1.44 -17.01 -14.23
N LEU A 129 -0.81 -17.95 -14.92
CA LEU A 129 -0.42 -17.80 -16.33
C LEU A 129 -1.61 -17.90 -17.30
N ASP A 130 -2.75 -18.42 -16.84
CA ASP A 130 -3.96 -18.63 -17.65
C ASP A 130 -4.98 -17.48 -17.52
N ILE A 131 -4.66 -16.46 -16.74
CA ILE A 131 -5.56 -15.33 -16.48
C ILE A 131 -5.61 -14.41 -17.70
N ASP A 132 -6.83 -14.09 -18.13
CA ASP A 132 -7.07 -13.09 -19.17
C ASP A 132 -7.11 -11.67 -18.57
N LEU A 133 -6.08 -10.89 -18.90
CA LEU A 133 -5.93 -9.47 -18.54
C LEU A 133 -6.21 -8.54 -19.73
N SER A 134 -6.93 -8.98 -20.75
CA SER A 134 -7.24 -8.17 -21.93
C SER A 134 -8.37 -7.15 -21.71
N ILE A 135 -9.27 -7.40 -20.76
CA ILE A 135 -10.41 -6.52 -20.45
C ILE A 135 -10.30 -6.02 -19.00
N PRO A 136 -9.92 -4.74 -18.79
CA PRO A 136 -9.85 -4.17 -17.46
C PRO A 136 -11.15 -4.25 -16.67
N GLY A 137 -11.08 -4.75 -15.42
CA GLY A 137 -12.21 -4.84 -14.50
C GLY A 137 -13.27 -5.88 -14.87
N ASN A 138 -12.95 -6.78 -15.81
CA ASN A 138 -13.84 -7.87 -16.22
C ASN A 138 -13.04 -9.16 -16.45
N THR A 139 -12.19 -9.52 -15.48
CA THR A 139 -11.41 -10.75 -15.55
C THR A 139 -12.31 -11.97 -15.34
N PRO A 140 -12.33 -12.95 -16.28
CA PRO A 140 -13.17 -14.14 -16.14
C PRO A 140 -12.95 -14.90 -14.82
N GLY A 141 -14.04 -15.14 -14.08
CA GLY A 141 -14.00 -15.85 -12.80
C GLY A 141 -13.59 -15.00 -11.59
N ALA A 142 -13.26 -13.72 -11.80
CA ALA A 142 -13.03 -12.77 -10.71
C ALA A 142 -14.33 -12.08 -10.30
N ARG A 143 -14.43 -11.70 -9.03
CA ARG A 143 -15.49 -10.84 -8.50
C ARG A 143 -14.94 -9.46 -8.16
N ARG A 144 -15.79 -8.44 -8.22
CA ARG A 144 -15.44 -7.09 -7.79
C ARG A 144 -15.31 -7.00 -6.26
N VAL A 145 -14.36 -6.19 -5.81
CA VAL A 145 -14.14 -5.84 -4.39
C VAL A 145 -14.46 -4.36 -4.23
N GLU A 146 -15.46 -4.05 -3.39
CA GLU A 146 -16.02 -2.69 -3.26
C GLU A 146 -15.33 -1.81 -2.21
N HIS A 147 -14.27 -2.31 -1.58
CA HIS A 147 -13.47 -1.56 -0.63
C HIS A 147 -12.00 -1.55 -1.05
N PRO A 148 -11.24 -0.51 -0.68
CA PRO A 148 -9.81 -0.49 -0.92
C PRO A 148 -9.11 -1.59 -0.11
N ILE A 149 -7.90 -1.95 -0.54
CA ILE A 149 -6.98 -2.75 0.26
C ILE A 149 -5.66 -2.00 0.42
N LEU A 150 -5.05 -2.13 1.59
CA LEU A 150 -3.75 -1.57 1.93
C LEU A 150 -2.70 -2.68 2.02
N LEU A 151 -1.68 -2.58 1.18
CA LEU A 151 -0.49 -3.42 1.25
C LEU A 151 0.59 -2.72 2.07
N VAL A 152 0.98 -3.30 3.19
CA VAL A 152 2.06 -2.79 4.04
C VAL A 152 3.31 -3.65 3.81
N CYS A 153 4.39 -3.04 3.30
CA CYS A 153 5.61 -3.79 3.04
C CYS A 153 6.20 -4.33 4.36
N THR A 154 6.45 -5.64 4.41
CA THR A 154 7.10 -6.33 5.54
C THR A 154 8.32 -7.15 5.11
N HIS A 155 8.80 -6.92 3.89
CA HIS A 155 9.79 -7.74 3.19
C HIS A 155 11.22 -7.58 3.74
N GLY A 156 11.53 -8.20 4.88
CA GLY A 156 12.78 -7.97 5.61
C GLY A 156 14.08 -8.42 4.94
N ARG A 157 14.04 -9.33 3.96
CA ARG A 157 15.25 -9.75 3.21
C ARG A 157 15.77 -8.65 2.29
N ARG A 158 14.89 -7.80 1.78
CA ARG A 158 15.22 -6.66 0.91
C ARG A 158 15.14 -5.33 1.66
N ASP A 159 14.12 -5.18 2.50
CA ASP A 159 13.74 -3.94 3.17
C ASP A 159 13.79 -4.08 4.69
N ARG A 160 14.98 -3.98 5.26
CA ARG A 160 15.19 -4.06 6.71
C ARG A 160 14.31 -3.08 7.48
N CYS A 161 14.18 -1.84 7.00
CA CYS A 161 13.38 -0.81 7.66
C CYS A 161 11.88 -1.16 7.65
N CYS A 162 11.38 -1.72 6.54
CA CYS A 162 9.98 -2.13 6.43
C CYS A 162 9.66 -3.35 7.30
N ALA A 163 10.58 -4.31 7.46
CA ALA A 163 10.36 -5.39 8.43
C ALA A 163 10.27 -4.91 9.88
N VAL A 164 11.00 -3.85 10.24
CA VAL A 164 10.96 -3.29 11.61
C VAL A 164 9.72 -2.42 11.83
N ARG A 165 9.35 -1.57 10.85
CA ARG A 165 8.27 -0.58 11.01
C ARG A 165 6.94 -1.04 10.42
N GLY A 166 6.96 -1.79 9.32
CA GLY A 166 5.77 -2.22 8.59
C GLY A 166 5.04 -3.38 9.26
N ARG A 167 5.74 -4.36 9.84
CA ARG A 167 5.10 -5.49 10.55
C ARG A 167 4.22 -5.05 11.73
N PRO A 168 4.70 -4.25 12.70
CA PRO A 168 3.84 -3.80 13.79
C PRO A 168 2.69 -2.92 13.29
N LEU A 169 2.93 -2.11 12.25
CA LEU A 169 1.89 -1.30 11.62
C LEU A 169 0.78 -2.16 11.00
N ALA A 170 1.14 -3.15 10.18
CA ALA A 170 0.19 -4.06 9.54
C ALA A 170 -0.66 -4.81 10.58
N ALA A 171 -0.04 -5.31 11.64
CA ALA A 171 -0.75 -5.99 12.72
C ALA A 171 -1.72 -5.06 13.46
N ALA A 172 -1.29 -3.83 13.79
CA ALA A 172 -2.13 -2.86 14.49
C ALA A 172 -3.35 -2.45 13.65
N LEU A 173 -3.14 -2.16 12.36
CA LEU A 173 -4.23 -1.83 11.44
C LEU A 173 -5.17 -3.02 11.24
N ASN A 174 -4.63 -4.23 11.08
CA ASN A 174 -5.45 -5.42 10.92
C ASN A 174 -6.40 -5.64 12.10
N ASN A 175 -5.90 -5.53 13.32
CA ASN A 175 -6.74 -5.66 14.52
C ASN A 175 -7.84 -4.58 14.52
N HIS A 176 -7.49 -3.33 14.19
CA HIS A 176 -8.45 -2.23 14.17
C HIS A 176 -9.59 -2.45 13.17
N PHE A 177 -9.28 -2.87 11.94
CA PHE A 177 -10.27 -3.03 10.89
C PHE A 177 -10.98 -4.40 10.91
N ALA A 178 -10.38 -5.44 11.52
CA ALA A 178 -11.05 -6.72 11.76
C ALA A 178 -12.12 -6.60 12.85
N ASP A 179 -11.84 -5.89 13.95
CA ASP A 179 -12.81 -5.65 15.04
C ASP A 179 -14.03 -4.84 14.55
N ALA A 180 -13.80 -3.89 13.64
CA ALA A 180 -14.87 -3.10 13.02
C ALA A 180 -15.78 -3.94 12.10
N ALA A 181 -15.22 -4.94 11.41
CA ALA A 181 -15.96 -5.84 10.52
C ALA A 181 -16.81 -6.87 11.29
N THR A 182 -16.39 -7.27 12.50
CA THR A 182 -17.09 -8.24 13.34
C THR A 182 -18.05 -7.61 14.36
N GLY A 183 -18.04 -6.27 14.52
CA GLY A 183 -18.86 -5.56 15.49
C GLY A 183 -18.44 -5.75 16.95
N GLU A 184 -17.31 -6.41 17.21
CA GLU A 184 -16.77 -6.62 18.56
C GLU A 184 -16.01 -5.37 19.02
N ASN A 185 -16.73 -4.37 19.53
CA ASN A 185 -16.10 -3.22 20.19
C ASN A 185 -15.54 -3.64 21.55
N ARG A 186 -14.32 -4.19 21.59
CA ARG A 186 -13.58 -4.39 22.85
C ARG A 186 -13.05 -3.04 23.33
N THR A 187 -13.91 -2.30 24.02
CA THR A 187 -13.44 -1.23 24.90
C THR A 187 -12.44 -1.83 25.88
N SER A 188 -11.20 -1.35 25.81
CA SER A 188 -10.10 -1.76 26.66
C SER A 188 -10.40 -1.40 28.11
N GLY A 189 -10.93 -2.36 28.87
CA GLY A 189 -11.04 -2.32 30.32
C GLY A 189 -9.66 -2.43 30.97
N ALA A 190 -8.94 -1.30 31.02
CA ALA A 190 -7.79 -1.09 31.88
C ALA A 190 -8.14 0.01 32.89
N GLY A 191 -8.37 -0.39 34.16
CA GLY A 191 -8.85 0.45 35.26
C GLY A 191 -10.37 0.29 35.42
N GLU A 192 -10.94 -0.09 36.56
CA GLU A 192 -10.57 0.13 37.95
C GLU A 192 -11.00 -1.08 38.79
N ARG A 193 -10.06 -1.66 39.54
CA ARG A 193 -10.43 -2.42 40.74
C ARG A 193 -10.59 -1.40 41.86
N SER A 194 -11.82 -0.98 42.13
CA SER A 194 -12.16 -0.29 43.37
C SER A 194 -13.48 -0.83 43.91
N ALA A 195 -13.49 -0.96 45.24
CA ALA A 195 -14.40 -1.73 46.04
C ALA A 195 -15.81 -1.11 46.16
N LEU A 196 -16.82 -1.99 46.23
CA LEU A 196 -18.14 -1.93 46.91
C LEU A 196 -19.07 -2.86 46.10
N ALA A 197 -19.88 -3.76 46.63
CA ALA A 197 -20.24 -4.10 48.00
C ALA A 197 -20.76 -5.55 48.00
N GLN A 198 -20.51 -6.24 49.10
CA GLN A 198 -21.24 -7.43 49.51
C GLN A 198 -22.71 -7.05 49.80
N ASN A 199 -23.68 -7.83 49.32
CA ASN A 199 -24.63 -8.58 50.16
C ASN A 199 -25.87 -9.10 49.40
N HIS A 200 -26.34 -10.25 49.93
CA HIS A 200 -27.61 -10.98 49.74
C HIS A 200 -27.78 -11.78 48.45
N ALA A 201 -27.72 -13.12 48.44
CA ALA A 201 -28.40 -14.20 49.20
C ALA A 201 -29.67 -14.73 48.51
N ASP A 202 -29.63 -16.05 48.29
CA ASP A 202 -30.72 -17.03 48.14
C ASP A 202 -31.65 -17.00 46.91
N ALA A 203 -31.55 -18.05 46.09
CA ALA A 203 -32.64 -19.01 45.85
C ALA A 203 -32.19 -20.26 45.06
N ALA A 204 -32.73 -21.40 45.48
CA ALA A 204 -32.64 -22.77 44.96
C ALA A 204 -32.83 -22.91 43.43
N GLY A 205 -32.34 -23.92 42.70
CA GLY A 205 -32.18 -25.34 43.04
C GLY A 205 -33.19 -26.18 42.25
N VAL A 206 -32.85 -26.59 41.02
CA VAL A 206 -33.47 -27.65 40.20
C VAL A 206 -32.52 -27.88 39.02
N GLY A 207 -32.11 -29.07 38.56
CA GLY A 207 -32.49 -30.45 38.77
C GLY A 207 -32.09 -31.18 37.48
N ALA A 208 -31.00 -31.94 37.50
CA ALA A 208 -30.46 -32.62 36.31
C ALA A 208 -31.33 -33.85 35.98
N GLY A 209 -31.88 -33.91 34.77
CA GLY A 209 -32.54 -35.08 34.19
C GLY A 209 -31.59 -35.86 33.27
N PRO A 210 -31.84 -37.17 33.03
CA PRO A 210 -30.89 -38.07 32.37
C PRO A 210 -30.90 -37.89 30.84
N VAL A 211 -29.72 -37.97 30.22
CA VAL A 211 -29.54 -37.95 28.75
C VAL A 211 -29.59 -39.37 28.21
N ASP A 212 -30.47 -39.60 27.22
CA ASP A 212 -30.67 -40.86 26.49
C ASP A 212 -29.56 -41.08 25.43
N PRO A 213 -28.83 -42.22 25.43
CA PRO A 213 -27.63 -42.41 24.61
C PRO A 213 -27.88 -43.07 23.23
N LYS A 214 -29.04 -42.87 22.58
CA LYS A 214 -29.26 -43.43 21.23
C LYS A 214 -30.03 -42.49 20.29
N ARG A 215 -29.30 -41.55 19.68
CA ARG A 215 -29.62 -41.06 18.34
C ARG A 215 -28.34 -40.85 17.55
N THR A 216 -27.97 -41.90 16.85
CA THR A 216 -26.96 -41.95 15.79
C THR A 216 -27.47 -41.25 14.53
N GLU A 217 -26.52 -40.76 13.72
CA GLU A 217 -26.64 -40.18 12.38
C GLU A 217 -26.86 -38.64 12.35
N PHE A 218 -25.76 -37.92 12.57
CA PHE A 218 -25.52 -36.67 11.85
C PHE A 218 -24.56 -37.00 10.72
N GLU A 219 -25.05 -36.88 9.49
CA GLU A 219 -24.23 -36.85 8.28
C GLU A 219 -23.21 -35.71 8.41
N GLU A 220 -21.94 -36.01 8.15
CA GLU A 220 -20.87 -35.02 7.99
C GLU A 220 -21.22 -34.12 6.80
N PHE A 221 -21.82 -32.96 7.09
CA PHE A 221 -21.98 -31.89 6.11
C PHE A 221 -20.65 -31.15 5.96
N ASP A 222 -20.03 -31.39 4.80
CA ASP A 222 -19.01 -30.63 4.08
C ASP A 222 -18.20 -29.56 4.84
N ASP A 223 -16.89 -29.80 4.88
CA ASP A 223 -15.80 -28.87 5.18
C ASP A 223 -15.80 -27.72 4.15
N HIS A 224 -16.69 -26.76 4.34
CA HIS A 224 -16.68 -25.51 3.57
C HIS A 224 -15.49 -24.68 4.06
N PRO A 225 -14.53 -24.29 3.19
CA PRO A 225 -13.43 -23.42 3.59
C PRO A 225 -14.06 -22.15 4.16
N SER A 226 -13.60 -21.73 5.34
CA SER A 226 -14.03 -20.50 6.02
C SER A 226 -13.99 -19.33 5.04
N VAL A 227 -15.15 -19.01 4.45
CA VAL A 227 -15.34 -17.77 3.70
C VAL A 227 -15.40 -16.71 4.78
N ASP A 228 -14.27 -16.03 4.99
CA ASP A 228 -14.25 -14.78 5.72
C ASP A 228 -15.34 -13.90 5.07
N PRO A 229 -16.40 -13.49 5.80
CA PRO A 229 -17.58 -12.88 5.18
C PRO A 229 -17.27 -11.51 4.53
N ILE A 230 -16.08 -10.96 4.77
CA ILE A 230 -15.57 -9.72 4.20
C ILE A 230 -14.11 -9.94 3.81
N ASP A 231 -13.75 -9.55 2.59
CA ASP A 231 -12.35 -9.59 2.14
C ASP A 231 -11.48 -8.65 3.01
N PRO A 232 -10.30 -9.09 3.48
CA PRO A 232 -9.47 -8.30 4.36
C PRO A 232 -8.96 -7.02 3.69
N ILE A 233 -9.00 -5.93 4.46
CA ILE A 233 -8.51 -4.61 4.02
C ILE A 233 -6.99 -4.53 4.13
N ILE A 234 -6.39 -5.14 5.17
CA ILE A 234 -4.97 -4.98 5.49
C ILE A 234 -4.19 -6.24 5.12
N TRP A 235 -3.14 -6.06 4.33
CA TRP A 235 -2.24 -7.13 3.91
C TRP A 235 -0.79 -6.79 4.25
N GLU A 236 -0.03 -7.78 4.73
CA GLU A 236 1.43 -7.70 4.59
C GLU A 236 1.82 -7.94 3.14
N SER A 237 2.84 -7.24 2.64
CA SER A 237 3.27 -7.39 1.26
C SER A 237 4.77 -7.42 1.05
N SER A 238 5.16 -7.91 -0.13
CA SER A 238 6.51 -7.84 -0.65
C SER A 238 6.97 -6.40 -0.94
N HIS A 239 8.13 -6.25 -1.58
CA HIS A 239 8.73 -4.94 -1.78
C HIS A 239 7.87 -4.05 -2.70
N THR A 240 7.33 -2.96 -2.15
CA THR A 240 6.51 -1.98 -2.87
C THR A 240 7.29 -0.80 -3.46
N LYS A 241 8.64 -0.85 -3.44
CA LYS A 241 9.55 0.29 -3.71
C LYS A 241 9.44 1.39 -2.65
N GLY A 242 10.57 1.99 -2.29
CA GLY A 242 10.61 3.08 -1.30
C GLY A 242 10.96 2.61 0.11
N HIS A 243 11.85 1.62 0.22
CA HIS A 243 12.44 1.18 1.49
C HIS A 243 12.93 2.33 2.38
N ARG A 244 13.55 3.36 1.80
CA ARG A 244 14.00 4.57 2.50
C ARG A 244 12.86 5.45 3.04
N PHE A 245 11.62 5.17 2.66
CA PHE A 245 10.41 5.81 3.18
C PHE A 245 9.67 4.91 4.17
N ALA A 246 10.32 3.89 4.74
CA ALA A 246 9.66 2.91 5.60
C ALA A 246 8.86 3.53 6.76
N PRO A 247 7.66 3.00 7.06
CA PRO A 247 7.00 1.88 6.36
C PRO A 247 6.46 2.30 4.98
N SER A 248 6.78 1.53 3.94
CA SER A 248 6.26 1.74 2.59
C SER A 248 4.95 1.00 2.43
N MET A 249 3.97 1.66 1.83
CA MET A 249 2.62 1.14 1.68
C MET A 249 2.08 1.40 0.28
N LEU A 250 1.14 0.56 -0.15
CA LEU A 250 0.44 0.70 -1.43
C LEU A 250 -1.07 0.55 -1.21
N LEU A 251 -1.84 1.57 -1.58
CA LEU A 251 -3.29 1.60 -1.52
C LEU A 251 -3.87 1.26 -2.89
N LEU A 252 -4.67 0.20 -2.96
CA LEU A 252 -5.32 -0.31 -4.16
C LEU A 252 -6.84 -0.07 -4.07
N PRO A 253 -7.53 0.11 -5.21
CA PRO A 253 -7.08 -0.19 -6.59
C PRO A 253 -6.28 0.92 -7.29
N ALA A 254 -6.34 2.17 -6.82
CA ALA A 254 -5.76 3.32 -7.53
C ALA A 254 -4.22 3.33 -7.62
N ASN A 255 -3.53 2.42 -6.91
CA ASN A 255 -2.08 2.31 -6.86
C ASN A 255 -1.38 3.55 -6.27
N TYR A 256 -1.96 4.15 -5.23
CA TYR A 256 -1.30 5.23 -4.48
C TYR A 256 -0.22 4.66 -3.56
N SER A 257 1.00 5.21 -3.67
CA SER A 257 2.11 4.83 -2.81
C SER A 257 2.19 5.76 -1.60
N PHE A 258 2.44 5.21 -0.42
CA PHE A 258 2.64 5.98 0.80
C PHE A 258 3.94 5.61 1.51
N GLY A 259 4.43 6.50 2.35
CA GLY A 259 5.62 6.30 3.18
C GLY A 259 5.66 7.22 4.39
N ARG A 260 6.55 6.90 5.34
CA ARG A 260 6.86 7.72 6.53
C ARG A 260 5.64 8.03 7.42
N MET A 261 4.64 7.15 7.45
CA MET A 261 3.48 7.32 8.33
C MET A 261 3.56 6.43 9.57
N ALA A 262 3.07 6.98 10.68
CA ALA A 262 2.75 6.24 11.89
C ALA A 262 1.35 5.61 11.79
N GLU A 263 0.99 4.80 12.79
CA GLU A 263 -0.29 4.09 12.84
C GLU A 263 -1.50 5.01 12.68
N GLY A 264 -1.56 6.14 13.42
CA GLY A 264 -2.69 7.06 13.34
C GLY A 264 -2.92 7.62 11.93
N GLY A 265 -1.85 8.07 11.26
CA GLY A 265 -1.94 8.57 9.88
C GLY A 265 -2.31 7.49 8.87
N ALA A 266 -1.77 6.27 9.02
CA ALA A 266 -2.13 5.15 8.17
C ALA A 266 -3.59 4.69 8.37
N ARG A 267 -4.10 4.76 9.60
CA ARG A 267 -5.50 4.49 9.91
C ARG A 267 -6.41 5.51 9.25
N SER A 268 -6.14 6.80 9.45
CA SER A 268 -6.91 7.87 8.81
C SER A 268 -6.89 7.74 7.29
N MET A 269 -5.74 7.42 6.69
CA MET A 269 -5.65 7.14 5.25
C MET A 269 -6.62 6.03 4.80
N VAL A 270 -6.70 4.90 5.51
CA VAL A 270 -7.62 3.81 5.15
C VAL A 270 -9.07 4.23 5.32
N GLU A 271 -9.42 4.93 6.40
CA GLU A 271 -10.78 5.43 6.65
C GLU A 271 -11.24 6.43 5.56
N HIS A 272 -10.35 7.32 5.12
CA HIS A 272 -10.62 8.22 4.00
C HIS A 272 -10.82 7.43 2.70
N ALA A 273 -9.95 6.45 2.45
CA ALA A 273 -10.06 5.61 1.27
C ALA A 273 -11.39 4.83 1.21
N GLN A 274 -11.89 4.34 2.35
CA GLN A 274 -13.21 3.70 2.44
C GLN A 274 -14.37 4.65 2.11
N ARG A 275 -14.17 5.97 2.26
CA ARG A 275 -15.12 7.01 1.82
C ARG A 275 -14.86 7.51 0.40
N GLY A 276 -13.88 6.95 -0.30
CA GLY A 276 -13.47 7.42 -1.62
C GLY A 276 -12.66 8.72 -1.60
N GLU A 277 -12.10 9.11 -0.45
CA GLU A 277 -11.35 10.35 -0.26
C GLU A 277 -9.82 10.10 -0.31
N LEU A 278 -9.08 11.02 -0.93
CA LEU A 278 -7.62 10.98 -1.03
C LEU A 278 -6.97 11.53 0.23
N TRP A 279 -6.11 10.72 0.85
CA TRP A 279 -5.23 11.17 1.91
C TRP A 279 -3.91 11.72 1.36
N LEU A 280 -3.50 12.90 1.83
CA LEU A 280 -2.31 13.61 1.29
C LEU A 280 -1.04 13.35 2.09
N GLN A 281 -1.12 13.28 3.42
CA GLN A 281 0.08 13.14 4.25
C GLN A 281 0.78 11.81 3.96
N GLY A 282 2.07 11.87 3.66
CA GLY A 282 2.87 10.67 3.35
C GLY A 282 2.64 10.10 1.95
N ASN A 283 1.79 10.72 1.13
CA ASN A 283 1.51 10.30 -0.24
C ASN A 283 2.72 10.57 -1.15
N ARG A 284 3.08 9.57 -1.96
CA ARG A 284 4.22 9.59 -2.89
C ARG A 284 3.79 9.74 -4.35
N GLY A 285 2.48 9.66 -4.61
CA GLY A 285 1.87 9.76 -5.92
C GLY A 285 1.16 8.48 -6.34
N ARG A 286 0.37 8.61 -7.40
CA ARG A 286 -0.32 7.51 -8.06
C ARG A 286 0.58 6.77 -9.04
N GLY A 287 0.72 5.46 -8.87
CA GLY A 287 1.62 4.64 -9.67
C GLY A 287 1.23 4.51 -11.14
N CYS A 288 -0.02 4.78 -11.55
CA CYS A 288 -0.35 4.78 -12.98
C CYS A 288 0.16 6.04 -13.72
N LEU A 289 0.66 7.04 -12.99
CA LEU A 289 1.15 8.31 -13.52
C LEU A 289 2.69 8.33 -13.58
N ASP A 290 3.24 9.10 -14.53
CA ASP A 290 4.67 9.41 -14.54
C ASP A 290 5.07 10.31 -13.36
N PRO A 291 6.36 10.39 -12.98
CA PRO A 291 6.80 11.17 -11.84
C PRO A 291 6.41 12.66 -11.83
N ALA A 292 6.34 13.31 -13.00
CA ALA A 292 5.95 14.71 -13.11
C ALA A 292 4.44 14.85 -12.87
N SER A 293 3.63 13.99 -13.49
CA SER A 293 2.18 13.95 -13.28
C SER A 293 1.80 13.57 -11.84
N GLN A 294 2.56 12.72 -11.16
CA GLN A 294 2.40 12.44 -9.72
C GLN A 294 2.61 13.69 -8.84
N VAL A 295 3.60 14.52 -9.18
CA VAL A 295 3.85 15.78 -8.46
C VAL A 295 2.75 16.79 -8.75
N ALA A 296 2.29 16.89 -10.00
CA ALA A 296 1.22 17.78 -10.39
C ALA A 296 -0.11 17.42 -9.71
N GLU A 297 -0.49 16.14 -9.72
CA GLU A 297 -1.68 15.60 -9.04
C GLU A 297 -1.67 16.00 -7.57
N LEU A 298 -0.59 15.68 -6.84
CA LEU A 298 -0.52 15.98 -5.40
C LEU A 298 -0.45 17.48 -5.11
N ARG A 299 0.17 18.28 -5.99
CA ARG A 299 0.17 19.74 -5.84
C ARG A 299 -1.25 20.30 -5.89
N VAL A 300 -2.05 19.85 -6.84
CA VAL A 300 -3.44 20.29 -6.99
C VAL A 300 -4.33 19.74 -5.88
N ALA A 301 -4.11 18.49 -5.47
CA ALA A 301 -4.81 17.93 -4.32
C ALA A 301 -4.58 18.76 -3.05
N HIS A 302 -3.34 19.21 -2.79
CA HIS A 302 -3.05 20.14 -1.70
C HIS A 302 -3.74 21.51 -1.86
N GLU A 303 -3.76 22.07 -3.07
CA GLU A 303 -4.45 23.33 -3.35
C GLU A 303 -5.97 23.24 -3.08
N LEU A 304 -6.59 22.10 -3.41
CA LEU A 304 -8.01 21.86 -3.13
C LEU A 304 -8.26 21.67 -1.62
N ASP A 305 -7.41 20.91 -0.93
CA ASP A 305 -7.48 20.70 0.52
C ASP A 305 -7.30 22.01 1.30
N ASP A 306 -6.36 22.87 0.89
CA ASP A 306 -6.15 24.21 1.48
C ASP A 306 -7.38 25.12 1.31
N ARG A 307 -8.22 24.86 0.30
CA ARG A 307 -9.50 25.54 0.08
C ARG A 307 -10.68 24.87 0.81
N GLY A 308 -10.45 23.77 1.53
CA GLY A 308 -11.47 22.98 2.18
C GLY A 308 -12.36 22.18 1.23
N LEU A 309 -11.89 21.92 0.01
CA LEU A 309 -12.59 21.12 -0.98
C LEU A 309 -12.16 19.65 -0.85
N PRO A 310 -13.10 18.68 -0.81
CA PRO A 310 -12.75 17.27 -0.74
C PRO A 310 -12.07 16.82 -2.03
N VAL A 311 -11.04 15.98 -1.90
CA VAL A 311 -10.34 15.39 -3.04
C VAL A 311 -10.68 13.90 -3.11
N GLY A 312 -11.30 13.47 -4.21
CA GLY A 312 -11.63 12.06 -4.42
C GLY A 312 -10.40 11.21 -4.76
N LEU A 313 -10.39 9.93 -4.36
CA LEU A 313 -9.42 8.96 -4.85
C LEU A 313 -9.52 8.87 -6.37
N ALA A 314 -8.37 8.97 -7.06
CA ALA A 314 -8.28 8.88 -8.51
C ALA A 314 -9.11 9.94 -9.28
N ALA A 315 -9.63 10.97 -8.62
CA ALA A 315 -10.49 11.99 -9.22
C ALA A 315 -9.72 13.05 -10.03
N LEU A 316 -8.40 13.12 -9.88
CA LEU A 316 -7.56 14.06 -10.61
C LEU A 316 -6.96 13.40 -11.86
N THR A 317 -7.18 14.01 -13.02
CA THR A 317 -6.52 13.63 -14.28
C THR A 317 -5.41 14.61 -14.61
N SER A 318 -4.35 14.15 -15.28
CA SER A 318 -3.17 14.97 -15.59
C SER A 318 -2.68 14.68 -17.00
N TRP A 319 -2.41 15.73 -17.78
CA TRP A 319 -1.82 15.65 -19.11
C TRP A 319 -0.80 16.77 -19.35
N GLU A 320 0.01 16.61 -20.37
CA GLU A 320 0.98 17.62 -20.79
C GLU A 320 0.29 18.79 -21.47
N GLU A 321 0.66 20.02 -21.09
CA GLU A 321 0.19 21.20 -21.81
C GLU A 321 0.77 21.20 -23.23
N THR A 322 -0.09 21.37 -24.24
CA THR A 322 0.36 21.53 -25.62
C THR A 322 0.73 22.99 -25.84
N PRO A 323 1.96 23.32 -26.29
CA PRO A 323 2.32 24.70 -26.58
C PRO A 323 1.42 25.26 -27.70
N GLU A 324 0.82 26.42 -27.45
CA GLU A 324 0.23 27.26 -28.50
C GLU A 324 1.40 27.92 -29.26
N ASP A 325 1.72 27.44 -30.46
CA ASP A 325 2.77 27.93 -31.36
C ASP A 325 4.22 27.90 -30.79
N SER A 326 4.90 26.76 -30.90
CA SER A 326 6.34 26.69 -30.60
C SER A 326 7.18 27.07 -31.83
N ASP A 327 7.84 28.23 -31.79
CA ASP A 327 9.04 28.49 -32.59
C ASP A 327 10.08 27.39 -32.32
N GLU A 328 10.64 26.80 -33.37
CA GLU A 328 11.48 25.57 -33.36
C GLU A 328 12.80 25.66 -32.55
N ASP A 329 13.06 26.73 -31.79
CA ASP A 329 14.38 27.03 -31.20
C ASP A 329 14.42 27.02 -29.66
N THR A 330 13.85 25.99 -29.03
CA THR A 330 14.05 25.72 -27.58
C THR A 330 14.60 24.32 -27.33
N THR A 331 15.66 23.95 -28.04
CA THR A 331 16.39 22.71 -27.81
C THR A 331 17.47 22.91 -26.75
N GLN A 332 17.12 22.66 -25.48
CA GLN A 332 17.91 21.99 -24.41
C GLN A 332 17.39 22.35 -23.01
N ALA A 333 16.75 23.53 -22.83
CA ALA A 333 16.14 23.97 -21.56
C ALA A 333 14.83 23.21 -21.22
N ALA A 334 14.24 22.53 -22.20
CA ALA A 334 12.96 21.83 -22.07
C ALA A 334 13.01 20.53 -21.22
N ALA A 335 14.18 19.93 -20.96
CA ALA A 335 14.22 18.63 -20.30
C ALA A 335 13.96 18.71 -18.78
N ASP A 336 14.35 19.81 -18.13
CA ASP A 336 14.26 20.00 -16.68
C ASP A 336 13.05 20.86 -16.25
N VAL A 337 12.21 21.26 -17.20
CA VAL A 337 10.95 21.99 -16.96
C VAL A 337 9.81 21.17 -17.54
N ALA A 338 8.70 21.08 -16.83
CA ALA A 338 7.49 20.45 -17.32
C ALA A 338 6.27 21.27 -16.90
N VAL A 339 5.27 21.32 -17.78
CA VAL A 339 3.96 21.87 -17.46
C VAL A 339 2.92 20.76 -17.59
N ARG A 340 2.03 20.69 -16.60
CA ARG A 340 0.91 19.76 -16.59
C ARG A 340 -0.38 20.51 -16.37
N ILE A 341 -1.41 20.12 -17.11
CA ILE A 341 -2.78 20.50 -16.79
C ILE A 341 -3.36 19.37 -15.95
N VAL A 342 -3.93 19.73 -14.81
CA VAL A 342 -4.62 18.81 -13.91
C VAL A 342 -6.07 19.24 -13.79
N GLU A 343 -6.99 18.29 -13.99
CA GLU A 343 -8.42 18.52 -13.86
C GLU A 343 -8.97 17.68 -12.71
N ASP A 344 -9.70 18.32 -11.80
CA ASP A 344 -10.56 17.63 -10.86
C ASP A 344 -11.86 17.23 -11.56
N THR A 345 -12.04 15.93 -11.79
CA THR A 345 -13.20 15.42 -12.52
C THR A 345 -14.52 15.57 -11.77
N ALA A 346 -14.48 15.81 -10.45
CA ALA A 346 -15.68 16.05 -9.67
C ALA A 346 -16.23 17.48 -9.84
N SER A 347 -15.36 18.49 -9.83
CA SER A 347 -15.75 19.91 -9.92
C SER A 347 -15.59 20.52 -11.32
N GLY A 348 -14.78 19.90 -12.19
CA GLY A 348 -14.36 20.46 -13.46
C GLY A 348 -13.28 21.56 -13.34
N LEU A 349 -12.79 21.84 -12.13
CA LEU A 349 -11.72 22.82 -11.94
C LEU A 349 -10.42 22.33 -12.59
N ARG A 350 -9.76 23.24 -13.31
CA ARG A 350 -8.49 22.98 -13.98
C ARG A 350 -7.38 23.83 -13.42
N PHE A 351 -6.20 23.23 -13.34
CA PHE A 351 -5.00 23.86 -12.84
C PHE A 351 -3.84 23.64 -13.78
N ARG A 352 -3.10 24.71 -14.08
CA ARG A 352 -1.79 24.62 -14.73
C ARG A 352 -0.72 24.53 -13.64
N VAL A 353 0.04 23.44 -13.66
CA VAL A 353 1.15 23.19 -12.73
C VAL A 353 2.47 23.29 -13.48
N ARG A 354 3.30 24.27 -13.10
CA ARG A 354 4.68 24.39 -13.60
C ARG A 354 5.63 23.67 -12.66
N MET A 355 6.54 22.87 -13.22
CA MET A 355 7.46 22.05 -12.47
C MET A 355 8.88 22.17 -12.99
N GLU A 356 9.83 22.00 -12.07
CA GLU A 356 11.26 21.95 -12.38
C GLU A 356 11.90 20.72 -11.76
N ARG A 357 12.87 20.12 -12.44
CA ARG A 357 13.68 19.04 -11.89
C ARG A 357 14.89 19.64 -11.17
N ARG A 358 14.90 19.50 -9.84
CA ARG A 358 15.96 20.05 -8.99
C ARG A 358 16.72 18.93 -8.29
N ASP A 359 18.01 19.17 -8.02
CA ASP A 359 18.74 18.38 -7.04
C ASP A 359 18.11 18.66 -5.68
N SER A 360 17.54 17.64 -5.03
CA SER A 360 16.79 17.84 -3.79
C SER A 360 17.70 17.71 -2.58
N VAL A 361 18.08 16.47 -2.28
CA VAL A 361 18.82 16.12 -1.07
C VAL A 361 19.72 14.92 -1.32
N MET A 362 20.64 14.69 -0.39
CA MET A 362 21.34 13.40 -0.30
C MET A 362 20.35 12.33 0.13
N VAL A 363 20.31 11.23 -0.62
CA VAL A 363 19.47 10.07 -0.35
C VAL A 363 20.30 8.81 -0.27
N VAL A 364 19.80 7.86 0.50
CA VAL A 364 20.30 6.48 0.53
C VAL A 364 19.21 5.62 -0.09
N SER A 365 19.51 4.99 -1.23
CA SER A 365 18.51 4.23 -2.01
C SER A 365 17.98 3.02 -1.25
N SER A 366 18.87 2.24 -0.64
CA SER A 366 18.58 1.10 0.22
C SER A 366 19.58 1.01 1.37
N CYS A 367 19.26 0.23 2.42
CA CYS A 367 20.17 0.06 3.56
C CYS A 367 21.52 -0.49 3.11
N GLY A 368 22.61 0.19 3.48
CA GLY A 368 23.97 -0.15 3.07
C GLY A 368 24.44 0.50 1.76
N ASP A 369 23.56 1.17 1.01
CA ASP A 369 23.99 1.95 -0.15
C ASP A 369 24.74 3.21 0.27
N LYS A 370 25.67 3.67 -0.58
CA LYS A 370 26.32 4.97 -0.42
C LYS A 370 25.33 6.11 -0.67
N PRO A 371 25.38 7.20 0.13
CA PRO A 371 24.59 8.40 -0.12
C PRO A 371 24.87 8.98 -1.51
N LYS A 372 23.83 9.45 -2.20
CA LYS A 372 23.93 10.13 -3.50
C LYS A 372 22.94 11.29 -3.60
N ARG A 373 23.21 12.28 -4.45
CA ARG A 373 22.19 13.29 -4.79
C ARG A 373 21.10 12.66 -5.65
N ALA A 374 19.85 12.91 -5.28
CA ALA A 374 18.70 12.59 -6.12
C ALA A 374 18.15 13.85 -6.78
N LYS A 375 17.74 13.69 -8.04
CA LYS A 375 16.90 14.66 -8.75
C LYS A 375 15.44 14.32 -8.52
N SER A 376 14.62 15.34 -8.29
CA SER A 376 13.16 15.19 -8.17
C SER A 376 12.45 16.34 -8.86
N TRP A 377 11.26 16.07 -9.37
CA TRP A 377 10.35 17.11 -9.85
C TRP A 377 9.79 17.89 -8.66
N ILE A 378 9.80 19.21 -8.75
CA ILE A 378 9.26 20.13 -7.76
C ILE A 378 8.23 21.01 -8.46
N ALA A 379 7.01 21.10 -7.93
CA ALA A 379 6.04 22.08 -8.41
C ALA A 379 6.47 23.49 -7.98
N VAL A 380 6.74 24.36 -8.95
CA VAL A 380 7.18 25.74 -8.75
C VAL A 380 6.05 26.75 -8.95
N GLY A 381 4.92 26.32 -9.54
CA GLY A 381 3.71 27.11 -9.67
C GLY A 381 2.48 26.21 -9.82
N CYS A 382 1.33 26.72 -9.38
CA CYS A 382 0.01 26.11 -9.55
C CYS A 382 -0.99 27.25 -9.67
N GLU A 383 -1.66 27.35 -10.80
CA GLU A 383 -2.68 28.38 -11.05
C GLU A 383 -3.94 27.74 -11.60
N GLU A 384 -5.08 28.19 -11.11
CA GLU A 384 -6.37 27.80 -11.68
C GLU A 384 -6.54 28.46 -13.04
N ILE A 385 -7.03 27.71 -14.02
CA ILE A 385 -7.25 28.18 -15.39
C ILE A 385 -8.71 27.99 -15.78
N LEU A 386 -9.20 28.86 -16.66
CA LEU A 386 -10.52 28.70 -17.26
C LEU A 386 -10.50 27.54 -18.26
N GLY A 387 -11.50 26.68 -18.17
CA GLY A 387 -11.61 25.44 -18.94
C GLY A 387 -12.08 25.60 -20.37
#